data_AF-A0A419GD65-F1
#
_entry.id   AF-A0A419GD65-F1
#
_cell.length_a   1.000
_cell.length_b   1.000
_cell.length_c   1.000
_cell.angle_alpha   90.00
_cell.angle_beta   90.00
_cell.angle_gamma   90.00
#
_symmetry.space_group_name_H-M   'P 1'
#
loop_
_entity.id
_entity.type
_entity.pdbx_description
1 polymer ?
#
loop_
_entity_poly.entity_id
_entity_poly.type
_entity_poly.pdbx_seq_one_letter_code
_entity_poly.pdbx_strand_id
1 'polypeptide(L)' 'MILMWLIPLGIIVFLIYLAFSWGKGKVTVNQDRTDPLAIIKQRYASGELNAEEYRRMKDELKGD' A
#
# COMPACT_ATOMS: atom_id res chain seq x y z
N MET A 1 34.88 -1.33 2.58
CA MET A 1 34.19 -1.56 1.30
C MET A 1 32.73 -2.01 1.47
N ILE A 2 32.38 -2.79 2.50
CA ILE A 2 30.96 -3.12 2.84
C ILE A 2 30.13 -1.94 3.39
N LEU A 3 30.77 -0.97 4.04
CA LEU A 3 30.09 0.14 4.72
C LEU A 3 29.34 1.07 3.76
N MET A 4 29.78 1.13 2.50
CA MET A 4 29.21 1.99 1.46
C MET A 4 27.88 1.43 0.91
N TRP A 5 27.63 0.13 1.05
CA TRP A 5 26.39 -0.54 0.66
C TRP A 5 25.35 -0.57 1.78
N LEU A 6 25.75 -0.37 3.04
CA LEU A 6 24.86 -0.36 4.19
C LEU A 6 23.94 0.88 4.20
N ILE A 7 24.47 2.01 3.72
CA ILE A 7 23.76 3.30 3.67
C ILE A 7 22.52 3.25 2.75
N PRO A 8 22.61 2.81 1.47
CA PRO A 8 21.42 2.72 0.63
C PRO A 8 20.42 1.68 1.18
N LEU A 9 20.90 0.61 1.82
CA LEU A 9 20.02 -0.40 2.44
C LEU A 9 19.19 0.21 3.59
N GLY A 10 19.81 1.00 4.46
CA GLY A 10 19.13 1.72 5.54
C GLY A 10 18.13 2.75 5.03
N ILE A 11 18.48 3.47 3.96
CA ILE A 11 17.58 4.45 3.32
C ILE A 11 16.34 3.74 2.72
N ILE A 12 16.51 2.59 2.08
CA ILE A 12 15.39 1.82 1.51
C ILE A 12 14.44 1.37 2.63
N VAL A 13 14.95 0.82 3.72
CA VAL A 13 14.13 0.41 4.87
C VAL A 13 13.42 1.61 5.50
N PHE A 14 14.11 2.74 5.64
CA PHE A 14 13.53 3.98 6.17
C PHE A 14 12.42 4.54 5.28
N LEU A 15 12.60 4.52 3.96
CA LEU A 15 11.57 4.95 2.99
C LEU A 15 10.34 4.04 3.04
N ILE A 16 10.52 2.71 3.15
CA ILE A 16 9.42 1.77 3.35
C ILE A 16 8.71 2.08 4.67
N TYR A 17 9.45 2.29 5.76
CA TYR A 17 8.87 2.63 7.06
C TYR A 17 8.09 3.95 7.04
N LEU A 18 8.60 4.96 6.33
CA LEU A 18 7.92 6.25 6.18
C LEU A 18 6.66 6.13 5.32
N ALA A 19 6.71 5.34 4.24
CA ALA A 19 5.54 5.05 3.41
C ALA A 19 4.43 4.31 4.20
N PHE A 20 4.81 3.34 5.03
CA PHE A 20 3.88 2.64 5.93
C PHE A 20 3.38 3.54 7.08
N SER A 21 4.22 4.43 7.61
CA SER A 21 3.87 5.37 8.67
C SER A 21 2.86 6.41 8.18
N TRP A 22 2.99 6.89 6.93
CA TRP A 22 1.99 7.77 6.30
C TRP A 22 0.68 7.07 5.94
N GLY A 23 0.68 5.73 5.78
CA GLY A 23 -0.54 4.93 5.68
C GLY A 23 -1.41 4.90 6.94
N LYS A 24 -0.88 5.37 8.09
CA LYS A 24 -1.63 5.55 9.35
C LYS A 24 -2.19 6.96 9.53
N GLY A 25 -2.27 7.75 8.45
CA GLY A 25 -3.01 9.00 8.43
C GLY A 25 -4.50 8.73 8.53
N LYS A 26 -5.00 8.64 9.78
CA LYS A 26 -6.40 8.84 10.22
C LYS A 26 -7.42 8.76 9.07
N VAL A 27 -7.82 7.54 8.71
CA VAL A 27 -9.12 7.35 8.09
C VAL A 27 -10.12 7.73 9.17
N THR A 28 -10.53 8.99 9.17
CA THR A 28 -11.74 9.44 9.84
C THR A 28 -12.84 8.54 9.32
N VAL A 29 -13.28 7.64 10.20
CA VAL A 29 -14.45 6.80 10.04
C VAL A 29 -15.64 7.74 9.85
N ASN A 30 -15.94 8.06 8.60
CA ASN A 30 -17.29 8.30 8.15
C ASN A 30 -17.78 6.96 7.59
N GLN A 31 -18.25 6.17 8.56
CA GLN A 31 -19.31 5.18 8.48
C GLN A 31 -20.23 5.40 7.25
N ASP A 32 -20.25 4.43 6.33
CA ASP A 32 -21.42 3.91 5.56
C ASP A 32 -21.14 3.43 4.12
N ARG A 33 -19.92 3.59 3.60
CA ARG A 33 -19.56 2.93 2.34
C ARG A 33 -18.16 2.36 2.46
N THR A 34 -18.08 1.06 2.72
CA THR A 34 -16.82 0.32 2.58
C THR A 34 -16.45 0.37 1.11
N ASP A 35 -15.68 1.40 0.74
CA ASP A 35 -15.29 1.66 -0.62
C ASP A 35 -14.54 0.42 -1.14
N PRO A 36 -15.05 -0.26 -2.17
CA PRO A 36 -14.43 -1.49 -2.66
C PRO A 36 -12.95 -1.30 -3.02
N LEU A 37 -12.54 -0.10 -3.46
CA LEU A 37 -11.14 0.22 -3.74
C LEU A 37 -10.28 0.20 -2.47
N ALA A 38 -10.82 0.63 -1.33
CA ALA A 38 -10.10 0.60 -0.05
C ALA A 38 -9.82 -0.84 0.39
N ILE A 39 -10.77 -1.77 0.20
CA ILE A 39 -10.61 -3.19 0.54
C ILE A 39 -9.51 -3.84 -0.32
N ILE A 40 -9.54 -3.63 -1.64
CA ILE A 40 -8.53 -4.24 -2.53
C ILE A 40 -7.14 -3.64 -2.30
N LYS A 41 -7.05 -2.34 -1.96
CA LYS A 41 -5.79 -1.68 -1.62
C LYS A 41 -5.18 -2.24 -0.34
N GLN A 42 -6.02 -2.51 0.67
CA GLN A 42 -5.59 -3.13 1.91
C GLN A 42 -5.04 -4.53 1.68
N ARG A 43 -5.74 -5.37 0.91
CA ARG A 43 -5.33 -6.76 0.63
C ARG A 43 -4.07 -6.84 -0.25
N TYR A 44 -3.92 -5.92 -1.21
CA TYR A 44 -2.68 -5.78 -1.99
C TYR A 44 -1.49 -5.38 -1.10
N ALA A 45 -1.70 -4.42 -0.18
CA ALA A 45 -0.66 -4.03 0.78
C ALA A 45 -0.33 -5.15 1.79
N SER A 46 -1.28 -6.04 2.08
CA SER A 46 -1.09 -7.23 2.90
C SER A 46 -0.40 -8.38 2.16
N GLY A 47 -0.20 -8.26 0.84
CA GLY A 47 0.41 -9.30 0.00
C GLY A 47 -0.53 -10.46 -0.36
N GLU A 48 -1.82 -10.36 -0.03
CA GLU A 48 -2.84 -11.37 -0.37
C GLU A 48 -3.25 -11.29 -1.84
N LEU A 49 -3.07 -10.12 -2.47
CA LEU A 49 -3.27 -9.93 -3.91
C LEU A 49 -1.95 -9.66 -4.62
N ASN A 50 -1.83 -10.26 -5.80
CA ASN A 50 -0.78 -9.91 -6.75
C ASN A 50 -1.14 -8.61 -7.49
N ALA A 51 -0.14 -7.96 -8.10
CA ALA A 51 -0.31 -6.70 -8.83
C ALA A 51 -1.28 -6.81 -10.03
N GLU A 52 -1.35 -7.99 -10.67
CA GLU A 52 -2.33 -8.26 -11.74
C GLU A 52 -3.77 -8.30 -11.21
N GLU A 53 -4.01 -9.03 -10.12
CA GLU A 53 -5.32 -9.15 -9.48
C GLU A 53 -5.83 -7.78 -9.00
N TYR A 54 -4.93 -6.98 -8.40
CA TYR A 54 -5.27 -5.63 -7.95
C TYR A 54 -5.64 -4.69 -9.12
N ARG A 55 -4.93 -4.77 -10.26
CA ARG A 55 -5.27 -3.97 -11.44
C ARG A 55 -6.63 -4.36 -12.02
N ARG A 56 -6.91 -5.67 -12.16
CA ARG A 56 -8.20 -6.14 -12.67
C ARG A 56 -9.36 -5.62 -11.82
N MET A 57 -9.33 -5.85 -10.51
CA MET A 57 -10.40 -5.41 -9.62
C MET A 57 -10.54 -3.88 -9.59
N LYS A 58 -9.44 -3.14 -9.69
CA LYS A 58 -9.47 -1.68 -9.75
C LYS A 58 -10.12 -1.18 -11.06
N ASP A 59 -9.82 -1.81 -12.19
CA ASP A 59 -10.40 -1.45 -13.48
C ASP A 59 -11.90 -1.81 -13.54
N GLU A 60 -12.30 -2.95 -12.98
CA GLU A 60 -13.70 -3.36 -12.84
C GLU A 60 -14.50 -2.35 -12.00
N LEU A 61 -13.94 -1.91 -10.87
CA LEU A 61 -14.59 -0.93 -9.98
C LEU A 61 -14.64 0.50 -10.54
N LYS A 62 -13.87 0.80 -11.60
CA LYS A 62 -13.87 2.10 -12.28
C LYS A 62 -14.81 2.12 -13.51
N GLY A 63 -15.29 0.95 -13.93
CA GLY A 63 -16.14 0.78 -15.11
C GLY A 63 -17.63 1.07 -14.91
N ASP A 64 -18.07 1.43 -13.69
CA ASP A 64 -19.44 1.84 -13.34
C ASP A 64 -19.56 3.36 -13.20
#